data_AF-A0A8T4MN48-F1
#
_entry.id   AF-A0A8T4MN48-F1
#
_cell.length_a   1.000
_cell.length_b   1.000
_cell.length_c   1.000
_cell.angle_alpha   90.00
_cell.angle_beta   90.00
_cell.angle_gamma   90.00
#
_symmetry.space_group_name_H-M   'P 1'
#
loop_
_entity.id
_entity.type
_entity.pdbx_description
1 polymer ?
#
loop_
_entity_poly.entity_id
_entity_poly.type
_entity_poly.pdbx_seq_one_letter_code
_entity_poly.pdbx_strand_id
1 'polypeptide(L)'
;MKKSIIMIMFSLIFILQFSSFLFADEEEVLPYLYSPSSQQSRDLKSENFFNVNLFTGASKYSYSLDVPLGVRNLVPHLNFIYNSQTNINNQPGFLGPRWSLTESYIERDLNYSFLDSSDDGFRLILEGFAYDLIYSSIDNKFHSEIENFLSIENKSEAPNINKNYWILKTKDGASYRFGFNNNSELTSNIYNYTVRWSLDLVNDTYNNSISYIYQEDPHINDSGTVYLDKIKYNNDKSRVIDLIYESSDKPGKTISFNRGNKLFYSRELKEIKIDVNGSLTTKYILGYDNRILEYRNFLKNITIIGSDNISKLPSLNFEYFDLDKDFKNFTSNWYFPTGVYFREGPLNNIDTGLRVIDLNGDGLADLAKSKCTSNCNSSNIQRGVWLNNGRGFINTTTWSLPPVHFSTDDAGTRFGDVNGDGLLDIIRLHITESTGTSIQTIWLNNGTGFINYTANWSFPVGIFFIDGSFGNQDTGLRIIDVNKDGLIDLSKQTDSEKDFWINNGSGWFNTSNWSLPSDIVFGNKMTRIDDVDGDGFRDIIHLSSSGQKL
;
A
#
# COMPACT_ATOMS: atom_id res chain seq x y z
N MET A 1 86.35 48.15 4.51
CA MET A 1 87.39 47.26 3.94
C MET A 1 86.74 46.35 2.91
N LYS A 2 87.48 46.10 1.82
CA LYS A 2 87.16 45.38 0.55
C LYS A 2 86.23 44.15 0.72
N LYS A 3 85.13 44.09 -0.03
CA LYS A 3 84.93 43.28 -1.26
C LYS A 3 85.31 41.80 -1.11
N SER A 4 84.32 40.92 -1.15
CA SER A 4 84.36 39.73 -2.00
C SER A 4 82.95 39.38 -2.51
N ILE A 5 82.91 39.16 -3.81
CA ILE A 5 81.78 38.89 -4.70
C ILE A 5 81.52 37.38 -4.67
N ILE A 6 80.26 36.94 -4.72
CA ILE A 6 79.79 35.86 -5.61
C ILE A 6 78.30 36.09 -5.89
N MET A 7 78.04 36.15 -7.19
CA MET A 7 76.77 36.30 -7.90
C MET A 7 75.94 35.02 -7.76
N ILE A 8 74.61 35.09 -7.62
CA ILE A 8 73.64 34.15 -8.22
C ILE A 8 72.24 34.82 -8.23
N MET A 9 71.53 34.51 -9.30
CA MET A 9 70.37 35.14 -9.90
C MET A 9 69.11 35.30 -9.03
N PHE A 10 68.35 36.34 -9.39
CA PHE A 10 66.92 36.52 -9.17
C PHE A 10 66.10 35.30 -9.58
N SER A 11 65.20 34.85 -8.70
CA SER A 11 63.78 34.61 -9.02
C SER A 11 63.03 34.31 -7.73
N LEU A 12 62.14 35.21 -7.31
CA LEU A 12 61.15 34.95 -6.27
C LEU A 12 60.18 33.90 -6.80
N ILE A 13 60.25 32.68 -6.25
CA ILE A 13 59.23 31.66 -6.46
C ILE A 13 58.04 32.01 -5.55
N PHE A 14 56.99 32.57 -6.15
CA PHE A 14 55.65 32.60 -5.59
C PHE A 14 55.12 31.15 -5.59
N ILE A 15 55.05 30.52 -4.42
CA ILE A 15 54.32 29.26 -4.26
C ILE A 15 52.83 29.63 -4.19
N LEU A 16 52.16 29.55 -5.34
CA LEU A 16 50.70 29.50 -5.41
C LEU A 16 50.24 28.18 -4.79
N GLN A 17 49.73 28.24 -3.55
CA GLN A 17 48.88 27.17 -3.04
C GLN A 17 47.59 27.17 -3.85
N PHE A 18 47.47 26.23 -4.79
CA PHE A 18 46.16 25.85 -5.33
C PHE A 18 45.40 25.13 -4.22
N SER A 19 44.59 25.87 -3.46
CA SER A 19 43.46 25.30 -2.75
C SER A 19 42.47 24.80 -3.81
N SER A 20 42.44 23.49 -4.05
CA SER A 20 41.36 22.86 -4.79
C SER A 20 40.10 22.96 -3.93
N PHE A 21 39.31 24.00 -4.16
CA PHE A 21 37.92 24.00 -3.76
C PHE A 21 37.22 22.94 -4.61
N LEU A 22 36.87 21.82 -3.98
CA LEU A 22 35.81 20.96 -4.49
C LEU A 22 34.54 21.79 -4.39
N PHE A 23 34.16 22.44 -5.48
CA PHE A 23 32.77 22.80 -5.69
C PHE A 23 32.01 21.47 -5.74
N ALA A 24 31.04 21.30 -4.83
CA ALA A 24 29.97 20.36 -5.10
C ALA A 24 29.38 20.82 -6.44
N ASP A 25 29.39 19.93 -7.45
CA ASP A 25 28.55 20.14 -8.62
C ASP A 25 27.14 20.35 -8.07
N GLU A 26 26.65 21.59 -8.19
CA GLU A 26 25.23 21.88 -8.07
C GLU A 26 24.57 20.94 -9.07
N GLU A 27 23.83 19.97 -8.54
CA GLU A 27 22.98 19.11 -9.33
C GLU A 27 22.15 20.04 -10.23
N GLU A 28 22.38 19.96 -11.54
CA GLU A 28 21.56 20.67 -12.51
C GLU A 28 20.14 20.19 -12.27
N VAL A 29 19.37 20.99 -11.54
CA VAL A 29 17.93 20.78 -11.37
C VAL A 29 17.40 20.85 -12.79
N LEU A 30 17.18 19.68 -13.42
CA LEU A 30 16.49 19.60 -14.69
C LEU A 30 15.13 20.24 -14.45
N PRO A 31 14.86 21.44 -14.96
CA PRO A 31 13.56 22.02 -14.79
C PRO A 31 12.63 21.19 -15.65
N TYR A 32 11.84 20.30 -15.03
CA TYR A 32 10.63 19.77 -15.65
C TYR A 32 9.62 20.90 -15.77
N LEU A 33 9.95 21.94 -16.55
CA LEU A 33 9.06 22.96 -17.04
C LEU A 33 8.50 22.50 -18.38
N TYR A 34 7.75 21.40 -18.35
CA TYR A 34 6.64 21.27 -19.28
C TYR A 34 5.40 21.75 -18.53
N SER A 35 5.22 23.07 -18.50
CA SER A 35 3.85 23.59 -18.41
C SER A 35 3.11 22.96 -19.59
N PRO A 36 2.02 22.19 -19.39
CA PRO A 36 1.25 21.72 -20.53
C PRO A 36 0.84 22.96 -21.32
N SER A 37 1.31 23.05 -22.57
CA SER A 37 0.80 24.07 -23.48
C SER A 37 -0.62 23.68 -23.80
N SER A 38 -1.58 24.09 -22.96
CA SER A 38 -2.95 24.11 -23.39
C SER A 38 -3.01 25.17 -24.49
N GLN A 39 -3.28 24.73 -25.72
CA GLN A 39 -3.94 25.64 -26.64
C GLN A 39 -5.20 26.08 -25.89
N GLN A 40 -5.21 27.32 -25.40
CA GLN A 40 -6.42 27.96 -24.90
C GLN A 40 -7.40 28.08 -26.07
N SER A 41 -8.11 26.99 -26.36
CA SER A 41 -9.38 27.10 -27.04
C SER A 41 -10.31 27.78 -26.06
N ARG A 42 -10.60 29.05 -26.33
CA ARG A 42 -11.66 29.80 -25.66
C ARG A 42 -12.94 28.94 -25.68
N ASP A 43 -13.52 28.73 -24.50
CA ASP A 43 -14.79 28.04 -24.21
C ASP A 43 -14.81 26.51 -24.01
N LEU A 44 -13.73 25.89 -23.54
CA LEU A 44 -13.84 24.61 -22.80
C LEU A 44 -13.86 24.90 -21.30
N LYS A 45 -14.96 24.57 -20.62
CA LYS A 45 -15.07 24.58 -19.15
C LYS A 45 -13.82 23.94 -18.53
N SER A 46 -13.05 24.72 -17.78
CA SER A 46 -11.85 24.26 -17.07
C SER A 46 -12.24 23.51 -15.78
N GLU A 47 -13.01 22.44 -15.90
CA GLU A 47 -13.46 21.62 -14.76
C GLU A 47 -12.57 20.37 -14.53
N ASN A 48 -11.57 20.15 -15.39
CA ASN A 48 -10.59 19.07 -15.23
C ASN A 48 -9.35 19.59 -14.50
N PHE A 49 -9.15 19.14 -13.26
CA PHE A 49 -8.07 19.62 -12.40
C PHE A 49 -6.98 18.56 -12.26
N PHE A 50 -5.84 18.80 -12.90
CA PHE A 50 -4.59 18.20 -12.48
C PHE A 50 -4.07 18.96 -11.25
N ASN A 51 -3.71 18.23 -10.20
CA ASN A 51 -3.12 18.79 -9.00
C ASN A 51 -2.09 17.82 -8.43
N VAL A 52 -1.09 18.36 -7.74
CA VAL A 52 -0.14 17.56 -6.96
C VAL A 52 -0.52 17.67 -5.50
N ASN A 53 -0.77 16.52 -4.85
CA ASN A 53 -0.94 16.51 -3.42
C ASN A 53 0.38 16.94 -2.76
N LEU A 54 0.38 18.12 -2.14
CA LEU A 54 1.62 18.72 -1.61
C LEU A 54 2.19 17.96 -0.41
N PHE A 55 1.38 17.15 0.28
CA PHE A 55 1.85 16.32 1.38
C PHE A 55 2.47 15.02 0.86
N THR A 56 1.79 14.32 -0.04
CA THR A 56 2.24 13.00 -0.49
C THR A 56 3.09 13.01 -1.76
N GLY A 57 3.09 14.11 -2.52
CA GLY A 57 3.68 14.19 -3.86
C GLY A 57 2.89 13.47 -4.95
N ALA A 58 1.73 12.89 -4.64
CA ALA A 58 0.91 12.19 -5.64
C ALA A 58 0.41 13.13 -6.73
N SER A 59 0.49 12.70 -7.99
CA SER A 59 -0.27 13.34 -9.05
C SER A 59 -1.73 12.88 -8.97
N LYS A 60 -2.63 13.86 -8.87
CA LYS A 60 -4.07 13.66 -8.86
C LYS A 60 -4.68 14.32 -10.08
N TYR A 61 -5.64 13.63 -10.69
CA TYR A 61 -6.43 14.20 -11.77
C TYR A 61 -7.90 13.89 -11.52
N SER A 62 -8.75 14.90 -11.60
CA SER A 62 -10.19 14.75 -11.47
C SER A 62 -10.87 15.11 -12.78
N TYR A 63 -11.71 14.21 -13.29
CA TYR A 63 -12.61 14.43 -14.40
C TYR A 63 -14.04 14.44 -13.89
N SER A 64 -14.66 15.62 -13.84
CA SER A 64 -16.03 15.79 -13.39
C SER A 64 -17.03 15.50 -14.51
N LEU A 65 -18.09 14.78 -14.19
CA LEU A 65 -19.18 14.52 -15.13
C LEU A 65 -20.15 15.71 -15.13
N ASP A 66 -20.37 16.32 -16.29
CA ASP A 66 -21.49 17.24 -16.47
C ASP A 66 -22.80 16.45 -16.40
N VAL A 67 -23.62 16.79 -15.41
CA VAL A 67 -24.97 16.25 -15.20
C VAL A 67 -26.02 17.38 -15.26
N PRO A 68 -27.22 17.15 -15.81
CA PRO A 68 -28.29 18.14 -15.82
C PRO A 68 -28.61 18.68 -14.42
N LEU A 69 -28.93 19.97 -14.31
CA LEU A 69 -29.31 20.56 -13.02
C LEU A 69 -30.64 19.98 -12.51
N GLY A 70 -30.65 19.55 -11.26
CA GLY A 70 -31.87 19.22 -10.54
C GLY A 70 -32.62 20.47 -10.03
N VAL A 71 -33.75 20.24 -9.38
CA VAL A 71 -34.51 21.30 -8.70
C VAL A 71 -33.61 21.93 -7.64
N ARG A 72 -33.57 23.28 -7.59
CA ARG A 72 -32.66 24.05 -6.73
C ARG A 72 -31.17 23.69 -6.88
N ASN A 73 -30.77 23.25 -8.08
CA ASN A 73 -29.41 22.83 -8.41
C ASN A 73 -28.92 21.61 -7.60
N LEU A 74 -29.81 20.84 -6.99
CA LEU A 74 -29.44 19.58 -6.34
C LEU A 74 -29.02 18.56 -7.43
N VAL A 75 -27.74 18.21 -7.47
CA VAL A 75 -27.15 17.31 -8.46
C VAL A 75 -26.25 16.27 -7.79
N PRO A 76 -26.13 15.05 -8.35
CA PRO A 76 -25.13 14.11 -7.89
C PRO A 76 -23.72 14.57 -8.29
N HIS A 77 -22.76 14.41 -7.39
CA HIS A 77 -21.34 14.70 -7.65
C HIS A 77 -20.61 13.41 -8.07
N LEU A 78 -20.30 13.28 -9.37
CA LEU A 78 -19.57 12.15 -9.93
C LEU A 78 -18.28 12.64 -10.59
N ASN A 79 -17.15 12.17 -10.09
CA ASN A 79 -15.85 12.41 -10.72
C ASN A 79 -15.10 11.09 -10.91
N PHE A 80 -14.40 10.96 -12.03
CA PHE A 80 -13.32 9.98 -12.16
C PHE A 80 -12.05 10.59 -11.56
N ILE A 81 -11.50 9.92 -10.56
CA ILE A 81 -10.33 10.39 -9.82
C ILE A 81 -9.16 9.46 -10.14
N TYR A 82 -8.09 10.01 -10.69
CA TYR A 82 -6.79 9.36 -10.76
C TYR A 82 -5.94 9.78 -9.58
N ASN A 83 -5.21 8.83 -8.99
CA ASN A 83 -4.16 9.11 -8.01
C ASN A 83 -2.96 8.18 -8.25
N SER A 84 -1.78 8.77 -8.51
CA SER A 84 -0.57 8.01 -8.84
C SER A 84 -0.09 7.07 -7.74
N GLN A 85 -0.45 7.34 -6.48
CA GLN A 85 -0.05 6.55 -5.32
C GLN A 85 -1.08 5.49 -4.91
N THR A 86 -2.24 5.44 -5.56
CA THR A 86 -3.19 4.35 -5.31
C THR A 86 -2.55 3.02 -5.69
N ASN A 87 -2.46 2.09 -4.74
CA ASN A 87 -1.96 0.75 -5.02
C ASN A 87 -2.90 0.06 -6.01
N ILE A 88 -2.32 -0.40 -7.12
CA ILE A 88 -3.00 -0.99 -8.26
C ILE A 88 -3.66 -2.33 -7.91
N ASN A 89 -3.23 -2.98 -6.83
CA ASN A 89 -3.69 -4.31 -6.44
C ASN A 89 -4.71 -4.28 -5.30
N ASN A 90 -4.61 -3.31 -4.38
CA ASN A 90 -5.47 -3.26 -3.18
C ASN A 90 -6.82 -2.58 -3.46
N GLN A 91 -7.04 -2.07 -4.67
CA GLN A 91 -8.30 -1.48 -5.09
C GLN A 91 -8.68 -2.00 -6.48
N PRO A 92 -9.11 -3.27 -6.59
CA PRO A 92 -9.73 -3.74 -7.82
C PRO A 92 -10.98 -2.89 -8.03
N GLY A 93 -10.96 -2.05 -9.06
CA GLY A 93 -12.11 -1.24 -9.46
C GLY A 93 -12.62 -1.64 -10.84
N PHE A 94 -13.69 -0.97 -11.25
CA PHE A 94 -14.28 -1.07 -12.58
C PHE A 94 -13.76 0.02 -13.55
N LEU A 95 -12.81 0.88 -13.15
CA LEU A 95 -12.22 1.92 -14.00
C LEU A 95 -10.76 1.64 -14.39
N GLY A 96 -10.25 0.47 -14.03
CA GLY A 96 -8.85 0.12 -14.21
C GLY A 96 -7.92 0.72 -13.14
N PRO A 97 -6.61 0.43 -13.22
CA PRO A 97 -5.63 0.82 -12.20
C PRO A 97 -5.60 2.33 -11.89
N ARG A 98 -5.53 2.67 -10.60
CA ARG A 98 -5.39 4.05 -10.05
C ARG A 98 -6.57 5.00 -10.30
N TRP A 99 -7.59 4.55 -11.01
CA TRP A 99 -8.82 5.30 -11.23
C TRP A 99 -9.91 4.81 -10.30
N SER A 100 -10.64 5.76 -9.71
CA SER A 100 -11.84 5.48 -8.91
C SER A 100 -12.97 6.42 -9.31
N LEU A 101 -14.20 5.99 -9.04
CA LEU A 101 -15.38 6.85 -9.12
C LEU A 101 -15.58 7.48 -7.74
N THR A 102 -15.96 8.76 -7.70
CA THR A 102 -16.35 9.40 -6.45
C THR A 102 -17.63 8.73 -5.93
N GLU A 103 -17.51 7.99 -4.84
CA GLU A 103 -18.61 7.35 -4.15
C GLU A 103 -18.62 7.82 -2.69
N SER A 104 -19.82 7.92 -2.12
CA SER A 104 -20.00 8.23 -0.71
C SER A 104 -20.53 7.01 0.01
N TYR A 105 -19.90 6.64 1.11
CA TYR A 105 -20.24 5.47 1.90
C TYR A 105 -19.67 5.56 3.31
N ILE A 106 -20.23 4.80 4.24
CA ILE A 106 -19.60 4.51 5.53
C ILE A 106 -19.03 3.11 5.45
N GLU A 107 -17.79 2.92 5.87
CA GLU A 107 -17.14 1.63 5.98
C GLU A 107 -16.77 1.35 7.42
N ARG A 108 -16.77 0.06 7.78
CA ARG A 108 -16.31 -0.40 9.08
C ARG A 108 -14.79 -0.37 9.13
N ASP A 109 -14.21 0.11 10.22
CA ASP A 109 -12.79 -0.09 10.50
C ASP A 109 -12.69 -1.25 11.49
N LEU A 110 -11.96 -2.30 11.13
CA LEU A 110 -11.87 -3.51 11.94
C LEU A 110 -10.80 -3.43 13.02
N ASN A 111 -10.03 -2.34 13.12
CA ASN A 111 -8.94 -2.23 14.08
C ASN A 111 -8.00 -3.46 14.07
N TYR A 112 -7.79 -4.04 12.89
CA TYR A 112 -6.98 -5.25 12.65
C TYR A 112 -7.48 -6.55 13.33
N SER A 113 -8.72 -6.59 13.82
CA SER A 113 -9.34 -7.72 14.54
C SER A 113 -10.54 -8.33 13.78
N PHE A 114 -10.30 -9.19 12.77
CA PHE A 114 -11.39 -9.74 11.93
C PHE A 114 -12.50 -10.55 12.66
N LEU A 115 -12.25 -11.01 13.88
CA LEU A 115 -13.17 -11.86 14.67
C LEU A 115 -13.77 -11.13 15.89
N ASP A 116 -13.26 -9.96 16.22
CA ASP A 116 -13.78 -9.14 17.31
C ASP A 116 -14.40 -7.89 16.70
N SER A 117 -15.70 -7.70 16.91
CA SER A 117 -16.40 -6.50 16.41
C SER A 117 -16.67 -5.48 17.51
N SER A 118 -16.15 -5.73 18.72
CA SER A 118 -16.39 -4.88 19.89
C SER A 118 -15.48 -3.66 19.93
N ASP A 119 -14.34 -3.71 19.22
CA ASP A 119 -13.38 -2.62 19.06
C ASP A 119 -13.44 -1.94 17.68
N ASP A 120 -14.38 -2.36 16.83
CA ASP A 120 -14.57 -1.78 15.49
C ASP A 120 -14.82 -0.27 15.53
N GLY A 121 -14.11 0.45 14.68
CA GLY A 121 -14.37 1.84 14.33
C GLY A 121 -15.26 1.96 13.08
N PHE A 122 -15.51 3.21 12.67
CA PHE A 122 -16.20 3.50 11.42
C PHE A 122 -15.56 4.69 10.73
N ARG A 123 -15.57 4.66 9.40
CA ARG A 123 -15.02 5.71 8.55
C ARG A 123 -16.04 6.15 7.52
N LEU A 124 -16.28 7.44 7.42
CA LEU A 124 -17.12 8.05 6.40
C LEU A 124 -16.26 8.50 5.22
N ILE A 125 -16.60 8.03 4.02
CA ILE A 125 -16.18 8.63 2.77
C ILE A 125 -17.34 9.46 2.23
N LEU A 126 -17.18 10.77 2.09
CA LEU A 126 -18.20 11.68 1.59
C LEU A 126 -17.57 12.57 0.51
N GLU A 127 -18.03 12.40 -0.72
CA GLU A 127 -17.62 13.23 -1.88
C GLU A 127 -16.09 13.28 -2.08
N GLY A 128 -15.40 12.17 -1.80
CA GLY A 128 -13.94 12.04 -1.94
C GLY A 128 -13.13 12.44 -0.70
N PHE A 129 -13.78 12.89 0.38
CA PHE A 129 -13.15 13.15 1.67
C PHE A 129 -13.39 12.00 2.64
N ALA A 130 -12.38 11.69 3.46
CA ALA A 130 -12.45 10.64 4.47
C ALA A 130 -12.50 11.25 5.88
N TYR A 131 -13.36 10.71 6.73
CA TYR A 131 -13.55 11.13 8.11
C TYR A 131 -13.63 9.91 9.02
N ASP A 132 -12.71 9.79 9.96
CA ASP A 132 -12.76 8.76 10.99
C ASP A 132 -13.81 9.16 12.04
N LEU A 133 -14.66 8.21 12.45
CA LEU A 133 -15.85 8.50 13.25
C LEU A 133 -15.68 8.02 14.69
N ILE A 134 -16.00 8.91 15.63
CA ILE A 134 -15.96 8.65 17.07
C ILE A 134 -17.38 8.72 17.63
N TYR A 135 -17.77 7.69 18.37
CA TYR A 135 -19.06 7.67 19.07
C TYR A 135 -19.01 8.50 20.35
N SER A 136 -20.01 9.36 20.54
CA SER A 136 -20.25 10.13 21.75
C SER A 136 -21.48 9.61 22.48
N SER A 137 -21.28 9.10 23.70
CA SER A 137 -22.35 8.64 24.59
C SER A 137 -23.16 9.77 25.21
N ILE A 138 -22.71 11.02 25.11
CA ILE A 138 -23.38 12.20 25.67
C ILE A 138 -24.63 12.55 24.86
N ASP A 139 -24.51 12.50 23.53
CA ASP A 139 -25.57 12.86 22.60
C ASP A 139 -26.04 11.69 21.72
N ASN A 140 -25.46 10.50 21.91
CA ASN A 140 -25.75 9.26 21.16
C ASN A 140 -25.53 9.43 19.65
N LYS A 141 -24.45 10.10 19.27
CA LYS A 141 -24.10 10.38 17.87
C LYS A 141 -22.64 10.03 17.59
N PHE A 142 -22.36 9.87 16.30
CA PHE A 142 -20.99 9.83 15.80
C PHE A 142 -20.59 11.23 15.34
N HIS A 143 -19.35 11.58 15.64
CA HIS A 143 -18.70 12.82 15.21
C HIS A 143 -17.44 12.45 14.43
N SER A 144 -17.00 13.32 13.52
CA SER A 144 -15.69 13.12 12.91
C SER A 144 -14.59 13.44 13.93
N GLU A 145 -13.51 12.66 13.98
CA GLU A 145 -12.39 12.84 14.93
C GLU A 145 -11.87 14.28 14.90
N ILE A 146 -11.64 14.81 13.70
CA ILE A 146 -11.48 16.24 13.48
C ILE A 146 -12.88 16.79 13.19
N GLU A 147 -13.41 17.62 14.09
CA GLU A 147 -14.79 18.06 14.04
C GLU A 147 -15.12 18.88 12.77
N ASN A 148 -16.11 18.42 12.00
CA ASN A 148 -16.63 19.07 10.79
C ASN A 148 -18.11 19.48 10.91
N PHE A 149 -18.67 19.33 12.11
CA PHE A 149 -20.06 19.54 12.52
C PHE A 149 -21.05 18.75 11.65
N LEU A 150 -20.69 17.50 11.38
CA LEU A 150 -21.55 16.52 10.75
C LEU A 150 -22.33 15.81 11.86
N SER A 151 -23.66 15.79 11.78
CA SER A 151 -24.48 15.01 12.72
C SER A 151 -24.69 13.62 12.13
N ILE A 152 -24.02 12.60 12.67
CA ILE A 152 -24.04 11.24 12.15
C ILE A 152 -24.70 10.31 13.16
N GLU A 153 -25.70 9.55 12.72
CA GLU A 153 -26.48 8.66 13.56
C GLU A 153 -26.58 7.27 12.92
N ASN A 154 -26.20 6.23 13.65
CA ASN A 154 -26.52 4.85 13.30
C ASN A 154 -27.93 4.51 13.80
N LYS A 155 -28.78 4.01 12.91
CA LYS A 155 -30.19 3.71 13.15
C LYS A 155 -30.47 2.24 12.88
N SER A 156 -31.48 1.72 13.57
CA SER A 156 -32.02 0.38 13.35
C SER A 156 -33.30 0.43 12.50
N GLU A 157 -33.83 -0.74 12.13
CA GLU A 157 -35.09 -0.93 11.40
C GLU A 157 -35.01 -0.70 9.88
N ALA A 158 -33.82 -0.77 9.30
CA ALA A 158 -33.69 -0.85 7.84
C ALA A 158 -34.24 -2.19 7.30
N PRO A 159 -34.75 -2.23 6.06
CA PRO A 159 -35.16 -3.47 5.40
C PRO A 159 -33.99 -4.41 5.06
N ASN A 160 -32.76 -3.89 5.05
CA ASN A 160 -31.51 -4.60 4.75
C ASN A 160 -31.22 -5.81 5.68
N ILE A 161 -30.09 -6.48 5.48
CA ILE A 161 -29.77 -7.75 6.14
C ILE A 161 -29.58 -7.54 7.64
N ASN A 162 -28.70 -6.63 8.06
CA ASN A 162 -28.38 -6.42 9.48
C ASN A 162 -29.26 -5.37 10.16
N LYS A 163 -30.31 -4.90 9.48
CA LYS A 163 -31.31 -3.94 9.98
C LYS A 163 -30.75 -2.59 10.44
N ASN A 164 -29.51 -2.26 10.10
CA ASN A 164 -28.86 -1.01 10.49
C ASN A 164 -28.59 -0.10 9.29
N TYR A 165 -28.61 1.20 9.48
CA TYR A 165 -28.32 2.17 8.43
C TYR A 165 -27.89 3.49 9.06
N TRP A 166 -27.31 4.37 8.26
CA TRP A 166 -26.76 5.61 8.78
C TRP A 166 -27.50 6.81 8.20
N ILE A 167 -27.69 7.83 9.03
CA ILE A 167 -28.14 9.15 8.62
C ILE A 167 -27.06 10.16 8.98
N LEU A 168 -26.66 10.96 8.00
CA LEU A 168 -25.79 12.10 8.17
C LEU A 168 -26.56 13.38 7.84
N LYS A 169 -26.37 14.43 8.64
CA LYS A 169 -26.84 15.78 8.34
C LYS A 169 -25.68 16.75 8.34
N THR A 170 -25.58 17.52 7.26
CA THR A 170 -24.59 18.58 7.07
C THR A 170 -25.09 19.90 7.67
N LYS A 171 -24.18 20.87 7.87
CA LYS A 171 -24.49 22.20 8.45
C LYS A 171 -25.55 22.99 7.68
N ASP A 172 -25.62 22.78 6.37
CA ASP A 172 -26.59 23.41 5.47
C ASP A 172 -27.98 22.74 5.53
N GLY A 173 -28.13 21.67 6.33
CA GLY A 173 -29.38 20.97 6.54
C GLY A 173 -29.67 19.89 5.50
N ALA A 174 -28.78 19.63 4.54
CA ALA A 174 -28.91 18.47 3.67
C ALA A 174 -28.76 17.17 4.49
N SER A 175 -29.49 16.14 4.09
CA SER A 175 -29.50 14.84 4.75
C SER A 175 -29.05 13.76 3.78
N TYR A 176 -28.16 12.89 4.24
CA TYR A 176 -27.62 11.76 3.50
C TYR A 176 -27.99 10.49 4.25
N ARG A 177 -28.39 9.45 3.53
CA ARG A 177 -28.73 8.14 4.10
C ARG A 177 -27.90 7.05 3.43
N PHE A 178 -27.32 6.19 4.26
CA PHE A 178 -26.41 5.14 3.81
C PHE A 178 -26.90 3.77 4.22
N GLY A 179 -26.88 2.85 3.27
CA GLY A 179 -27.13 1.43 3.46
C GLY A 179 -28.53 1.05 3.91
N PHE A 180 -29.55 1.88 3.65
CA PHE A 180 -30.92 1.55 4.05
C PHE A 180 -31.50 0.35 3.29
N ASN A 181 -31.15 0.18 2.01
CA ASN A 181 -31.65 -0.90 1.16
C ASN A 181 -30.70 -2.10 1.16
N ASN A 182 -31.20 -3.31 0.87
CA ASN A 182 -30.40 -4.53 0.76
C ASN A 182 -29.19 -4.35 -0.16
N ASN A 183 -29.38 -3.69 -1.30
CA ASN A 183 -28.35 -3.43 -2.32
C ASN A 183 -27.57 -2.14 -2.03
N SER A 184 -27.52 -1.69 -0.79
CA SER A 184 -26.65 -0.59 -0.35
C SER A 184 -25.90 -0.98 0.92
N GLU A 185 -26.00 -2.25 1.32
CA GLU A 185 -25.42 -2.82 2.53
C GLU A 185 -24.55 -4.01 2.14
N LEU A 186 -23.26 -3.76 1.94
CA LEU A 186 -22.31 -4.82 1.65
C LEU A 186 -21.94 -5.57 2.93
N THR A 187 -22.44 -6.80 3.06
CA THR A 187 -22.01 -7.74 4.11
C THR A 187 -20.74 -8.48 3.70
N SER A 188 -19.88 -8.81 4.67
CA SER A 188 -18.68 -9.61 4.38
C SER A 188 -19.05 -10.98 3.82
N ASN A 189 -18.30 -11.44 2.83
CA ASN A 189 -18.42 -12.78 2.27
C ASN A 189 -17.56 -13.85 2.99
N ILE A 190 -16.84 -13.47 4.05
CA ILE A 190 -16.01 -14.35 4.88
C ILE A 190 -16.49 -14.37 6.33
N TYR A 191 -16.91 -13.23 6.87
CA TYR A 191 -17.27 -13.02 8.27
C TYR A 191 -18.70 -12.50 8.42
N ASN A 192 -19.19 -12.43 9.66
CA ASN A 192 -20.58 -12.09 9.96
C ASN A 192 -20.74 -10.62 10.41
N TYR A 193 -20.38 -9.67 9.55
CA TYR A 193 -20.61 -8.24 9.76
C TYR A 193 -20.83 -7.49 8.45
N THR A 194 -21.45 -6.31 8.55
CA THR A 194 -21.49 -5.33 7.45
C THR A 194 -20.14 -4.65 7.28
N VAL A 195 -19.62 -4.65 6.06
CA VAL A 195 -18.35 -4.03 5.67
C VAL A 195 -18.57 -2.57 5.27
N ARG A 196 -19.64 -2.30 4.51
CA ARG A 196 -19.88 -0.98 3.91
C ARG A 196 -21.37 -0.68 3.77
N TRP A 197 -21.76 0.56 4.09
CA TRP A 197 -23.06 1.16 3.84
C TRP A 197 -22.92 2.25 2.76
N SER A 198 -23.36 1.98 1.55
CA SER A 198 -23.28 2.91 0.42
C SER A 198 -24.39 3.96 0.48
N LEU A 199 -24.11 5.20 0.04
CA LEU A 199 -25.09 6.29 -0.01
C LEU A 199 -26.28 5.87 -0.89
N ASP A 200 -27.49 5.85 -0.34
CA ASP A 200 -28.71 5.44 -1.07
C ASP A 200 -29.68 6.61 -1.32
N LEU A 201 -29.65 7.66 -0.49
CA LEU A 201 -30.54 8.80 -0.61
C LEU A 201 -29.89 10.09 -0.11
N VAL A 202 -30.06 11.18 -0.87
CA VAL A 202 -29.77 12.56 -0.45
C VAL A 202 -31.05 13.35 -0.51
N ASN A 203 -31.32 14.17 0.51
CA ASN A 203 -32.42 15.13 0.54
C ASN A 203 -31.89 16.52 0.86
N ASP A 204 -32.34 17.54 0.14
CA ASP A 204 -32.16 18.93 0.55
C ASP A 204 -33.19 19.35 1.62
N THR A 205 -33.10 20.59 2.10
CA THR A 205 -34.01 21.16 3.11
C THR A 205 -35.44 21.39 2.60
N TYR A 206 -35.71 21.16 1.31
CA TYR A 206 -37.01 21.31 0.65
C TYR A 206 -37.56 19.98 0.15
N ASN A 207 -36.99 18.85 0.62
CA ASN A 207 -37.35 17.49 0.21
C ASN A 207 -37.17 17.21 -1.29
N ASN A 208 -36.27 17.92 -1.99
CA ASN A 208 -35.77 17.44 -3.28
C ASN A 208 -34.77 16.33 -3.02
N SER A 209 -34.82 15.29 -3.84
CA SER A 209 -34.08 14.05 -3.58
C SER A 209 -33.19 13.58 -4.73
N ILE A 210 -32.11 12.89 -4.37
CA ILE A 210 -31.26 12.08 -5.23
C ILE A 210 -31.25 10.66 -4.64
N SER A 211 -31.64 9.66 -5.42
CA SER A 211 -31.56 8.25 -5.04
C SER A 211 -30.49 7.52 -5.84
N TYR A 212 -29.69 6.71 -5.14
CA TYR A 212 -28.61 5.89 -5.69
C TYR A 212 -28.99 4.42 -5.56
N ILE A 213 -28.77 3.64 -6.61
CA ILE A 213 -29.16 2.25 -6.71
C ILE A 213 -27.92 1.46 -7.11
N TYR A 214 -27.60 0.41 -6.35
CA TYR A 214 -26.45 -0.46 -6.63
C TYR A 214 -26.89 -1.89 -6.94
N GLN A 215 -25.93 -2.68 -7.40
CA GLN A 215 -26.01 -4.12 -7.51
C GLN A 215 -24.80 -4.72 -6.79
N GLU A 216 -25.04 -5.73 -5.95
CA GLU A 216 -24.00 -6.46 -5.24
C GLU A 216 -23.79 -7.81 -5.93
N ASP A 217 -22.54 -8.12 -6.26
CA ASP A 217 -22.13 -9.30 -7.04
C ASP A 217 -23.06 -9.63 -8.23
N PRO A 218 -23.35 -8.68 -9.14
CA PRO A 218 -24.29 -8.88 -10.24
C PRO A 218 -23.83 -9.93 -11.27
N HIS A 219 -22.54 -10.23 -11.33
CA HIS A 219 -21.98 -11.20 -12.27
C HIS A 219 -21.44 -12.44 -11.56
N ILE A 220 -21.54 -13.59 -12.23
CA ILE A 220 -21.17 -14.92 -11.69
C ILE A 220 -19.73 -14.99 -11.17
N ASN A 221 -18.84 -14.18 -11.74
CA ASN A 221 -17.43 -14.16 -11.39
C ASN A 221 -17.09 -13.03 -10.42
N ASP A 222 -18.05 -12.19 -10.00
CA ASP A 222 -17.79 -11.19 -8.97
C ASP A 222 -17.68 -11.84 -7.58
N SER A 223 -17.03 -11.14 -6.66
CA SER A 223 -16.98 -11.52 -5.24
C SER A 223 -16.86 -10.26 -4.38
N GLY A 224 -17.82 -10.04 -3.48
CA GLY A 224 -17.80 -8.94 -2.52
C GLY A 224 -17.90 -7.53 -3.14
N THR A 225 -18.41 -7.41 -4.36
CA THR A 225 -18.42 -6.18 -5.16
C THR A 225 -19.69 -5.36 -4.98
N VAL A 226 -19.57 -4.04 -5.19
CA VAL A 226 -20.71 -3.11 -5.23
C VAL A 226 -20.59 -2.26 -6.50
N TYR A 227 -21.53 -2.43 -7.42
CA TYR A 227 -21.62 -1.65 -8.65
C TYR A 227 -22.72 -0.61 -8.51
N LEU A 228 -22.40 0.68 -8.61
CA LEU A 228 -23.41 1.72 -8.76
C LEU A 228 -24.10 1.54 -10.11
N ASP A 229 -25.37 1.13 -10.11
CA ASP A 229 -26.14 0.83 -11.33
C ASP A 229 -26.82 2.09 -11.88
N LYS A 230 -27.40 2.88 -10.97
CA LYS A 230 -28.28 3.99 -11.37
C LYS A 230 -28.39 5.09 -10.35
N ILE A 231 -28.44 6.33 -10.83
CA ILE A 231 -28.82 7.50 -10.03
C ILE A 231 -30.08 8.11 -10.64
N LYS A 232 -31.07 8.38 -9.79
CA LYS A 232 -32.28 9.12 -10.18
C LYS A 232 -32.42 10.32 -9.28
N TYR A 233 -32.64 11.49 -9.86
CA TYR A 233 -32.78 12.72 -9.08
C TYR A 233 -33.92 13.59 -9.56
N ASN A 234 -34.31 14.49 -8.66
CA ASN A 234 -35.63 15.10 -8.53
C ASN A 234 -36.71 14.12 -8.07
N ASN A 235 -37.76 14.69 -7.47
CA ASN A 235 -38.86 13.92 -6.90
C ASN A 235 -39.70 13.18 -7.96
N ASP A 236 -39.72 13.69 -9.19
CA ASP A 236 -40.32 13.01 -10.34
C ASP A 236 -39.44 11.89 -10.92
N LYS A 237 -38.18 11.77 -10.46
CA LYS A 237 -37.16 10.83 -10.94
C LYS A 237 -36.95 10.93 -12.46
N SER A 238 -37.19 12.10 -13.04
CA SER A 238 -37.14 12.31 -14.49
C SER A 238 -35.72 12.40 -15.05
N ARG A 239 -34.72 12.61 -14.19
CA ARG A 239 -33.31 12.65 -14.56
C ARG A 239 -32.64 11.38 -14.07
N VAL A 240 -32.08 10.63 -15.02
CA VAL A 240 -31.53 9.30 -14.78
C VAL A 240 -30.11 9.24 -15.31
N ILE A 241 -29.20 8.73 -14.48
CA ILE A 241 -27.83 8.39 -14.85
C ILE A 241 -27.72 6.88 -14.74
N ASP A 242 -27.58 6.19 -15.87
CA ASP A 242 -27.31 4.76 -15.96
C ASP A 242 -25.81 4.54 -16.08
N LEU A 243 -25.25 3.68 -15.23
CA LEU A 243 -23.87 3.20 -15.34
C LEU A 243 -23.91 1.80 -15.95
N ILE A 244 -23.27 1.64 -17.09
CA ILE A 244 -23.35 0.42 -17.89
C ILE A 244 -21.96 -0.18 -17.98
N TYR A 245 -21.88 -1.43 -17.53
CA TYR A 245 -20.65 -2.19 -17.45
C TYR A 245 -20.47 -3.11 -18.66
N GLU A 246 -19.23 -3.55 -18.89
CA GLU A 246 -18.93 -4.48 -19.95
C GLU A 246 -19.67 -5.82 -19.77
N SER A 247 -20.01 -6.48 -20.88
CA SER A 247 -20.67 -7.78 -20.84
C SER A 247 -19.69 -8.91 -20.52
N SER A 248 -18.44 -8.77 -20.94
CA SER A 248 -17.37 -9.74 -20.77
C SER A 248 -16.50 -9.42 -19.57
N ASP A 249 -15.91 -10.45 -18.98
CA ASP A 249 -14.90 -10.32 -17.95
C ASP A 249 -13.70 -9.50 -18.46
N LYS A 250 -13.16 -8.64 -17.58
CA LYS A 250 -11.87 -7.97 -17.80
C LYS A 250 -10.73 -9.00 -17.76
N PRO A 251 -9.60 -8.74 -18.44
CA PRO A 251 -8.46 -9.65 -18.41
C PRO A 251 -7.85 -9.70 -16.99
N GLY A 252 -7.27 -10.85 -16.65
CA GLY A 252 -6.66 -11.09 -15.34
C GLY A 252 -7.67 -11.29 -14.20
N LYS A 253 -7.18 -11.82 -13.08
CA LYS A 253 -7.94 -11.94 -11.83
C LYS A 253 -7.10 -11.38 -10.71
N THR A 254 -7.34 -10.11 -10.37
CA THR A 254 -6.76 -9.50 -9.16
C THR A 254 -7.79 -9.63 -8.06
N ILE A 255 -7.55 -10.59 -7.18
CA ILE A 255 -8.27 -10.71 -5.92
C ILE A 255 -7.57 -9.77 -4.94
N SER A 256 -8.35 -9.12 -4.09
CA SER A 256 -7.79 -8.41 -2.94
C SER A 256 -8.66 -8.64 -1.74
N PHE A 257 -8.09 -8.59 -0.54
CA PHE A 257 -8.86 -8.57 0.69
C PHE A 257 -8.96 -7.14 1.24
N ASN A 258 -10.15 -6.73 1.65
CA ASN A 258 -10.37 -5.45 2.32
C ASN A 258 -11.34 -5.67 3.47
N ARG A 259 -10.92 -5.38 4.70
CA ARG A 259 -11.74 -5.51 5.92
C ARG A 259 -12.45 -6.85 6.02
N GLY A 260 -11.68 -7.93 5.85
CA GLY A 260 -12.19 -9.29 5.88
C GLY A 260 -13.23 -9.60 4.79
N ASN A 261 -13.25 -8.84 3.70
CA ASN A 261 -14.08 -9.12 2.53
C ASN A 261 -13.17 -9.44 1.35
N LYS A 262 -13.44 -10.57 0.69
CA LYS A 262 -12.80 -10.89 -0.58
C LYS A 262 -13.40 -10.02 -1.68
N LEU A 263 -12.57 -9.29 -2.42
CA LEU A 263 -12.98 -8.40 -3.49
C LEU A 263 -12.45 -8.88 -4.84
N PHE A 264 -13.36 -9.03 -5.81
CA PHE A 264 -12.98 -9.22 -7.20
C PHE A 264 -14.06 -8.66 -8.15
N TYR A 265 -13.74 -7.53 -8.79
CA TYR A 265 -14.57 -6.91 -9.83
C TYR A 265 -14.28 -7.55 -11.18
N SER A 266 -15.24 -8.29 -11.73
CA SER A 266 -15.10 -8.95 -13.02
C SER A 266 -15.35 -8.01 -14.22
N ARG A 267 -16.07 -6.88 -14.02
CA ARG A 267 -16.42 -5.95 -15.10
C ARG A 267 -15.78 -4.58 -14.97
N GLU A 268 -15.75 -3.90 -16.12
CA GLU A 268 -15.31 -2.52 -16.25
C GLU A 268 -16.47 -1.63 -16.68
N LEU A 269 -16.46 -0.38 -16.27
CA LEU A 269 -17.47 0.60 -16.66
C LEU A 269 -17.24 0.97 -18.12
N LYS A 270 -18.22 0.68 -18.97
CA LYS A 270 -18.18 0.92 -20.41
C LYS A 270 -18.73 2.29 -20.77
N GLU A 271 -19.91 2.61 -20.25
CA GLU A 271 -20.59 3.86 -20.57
C GLU A 271 -21.39 4.38 -19.38
N ILE A 272 -21.51 5.72 -19.31
CA ILE A 272 -22.47 6.40 -18.46
C ILE A 272 -23.46 7.11 -19.36
N LYS A 273 -24.74 6.78 -19.24
CA LYS A 273 -25.82 7.34 -20.05
C LYS A 273 -26.69 8.24 -19.19
N ILE A 274 -26.94 9.47 -19.65
CA ILE A 274 -27.74 10.45 -18.94
C ILE A 274 -28.99 10.78 -19.74
N ASP A 275 -30.15 10.46 -19.16
CA ASP A 275 -31.46 10.71 -19.74
C ASP A 275 -32.24 11.76 -18.92
N VAL A 276 -32.98 12.63 -19.60
CA VAL A 276 -33.94 13.57 -19.01
C VAL A 276 -35.29 13.35 -19.65
N ASN A 277 -36.32 13.12 -18.85
CA ASN A 277 -37.68 12.78 -19.31
C ASN A 277 -37.68 11.61 -20.32
N GLY A 278 -36.80 10.62 -20.11
CA GLY A 278 -36.65 9.45 -20.99
C GLY A 278 -35.91 9.70 -22.31
N SER A 279 -35.40 10.91 -22.54
CA SER A 279 -34.61 11.26 -23.74
C SER A 279 -33.14 11.41 -23.40
N LEU A 280 -32.28 10.86 -24.25
CA LEU A 280 -30.82 10.97 -24.12
C LEU A 280 -30.39 12.44 -24.18
N THR A 281 -29.60 12.86 -23.19
CA THR A 281 -28.95 14.17 -23.18
C THR A 281 -27.47 14.04 -23.49
N THR A 282 -26.78 13.17 -22.73
CA THR A 282 -25.33 13.00 -22.83
C THR A 282 -24.97 11.55 -22.55
N LYS A 283 -23.94 11.05 -23.22
CA LYS A 283 -23.33 9.76 -22.92
C LYS A 283 -21.81 9.92 -22.82
N TYR A 284 -21.21 9.29 -21.82
CA TYR A 284 -19.75 9.16 -21.69
C TYR A 284 -19.37 7.73 -22.03
N ILE A 285 -18.45 7.54 -22.97
CA ILE A 285 -17.89 6.25 -23.33
C ILE A 285 -16.46 6.18 -22.83
N LEU A 286 -16.14 5.11 -22.11
CA LEU A 286 -14.82 4.83 -21.59
C LEU A 286 -14.13 3.78 -22.47
N GLY A 287 -12.94 4.09 -22.96
CA GLY A 287 -12.09 3.17 -23.71
C GLY A 287 -10.95 2.66 -22.85
N TYR A 288 -10.61 1.38 -22.98
CA TYR A 288 -9.52 0.73 -22.23
C TYR A 288 -8.46 0.12 -23.13
N ASP A 289 -7.29 -0.16 -22.56
CA ASP A 289 -6.12 -0.72 -23.24
C ASP A 289 -5.25 -1.55 -22.30
N ASN A 290 -4.77 -2.70 -22.78
CA ASN A 290 -3.91 -3.63 -22.04
C ASN A 290 -2.49 -3.75 -22.61
N ARG A 291 -2.07 -2.84 -23.51
CA ARG A 291 -0.72 -2.87 -24.10
C ARG A 291 0.42 -2.88 -23.08
N ILE A 292 0.21 -2.25 -21.91
CA ILE A 292 1.21 -2.16 -20.84
C ILE A 292 1.33 -3.52 -20.12
N LEU A 293 0.18 -4.07 -19.71
CA LEU A 293 0.06 -5.34 -19.01
C LEU A 293 -1.12 -6.11 -19.59
N GLU A 294 -0.87 -7.23 -20.26
CA GLU A 294 -1.93 -7.99 -20.98
C GLU A 294 -3.07 -8.46 -20.06
N TYR A 295 -2.78 -8.60 -18.76
CA TYR A 295 -3.73 -8.99 -17.73
C TYR A 295 -4.41 -7.82 -17.01
N ARG A 296 -4.24 -6.56 -17.48
CA ARG A 296 -4.93 -5.38 -16.93
C ARG A 296 -5.29 -4.37 -18.01
N ASN A 297 -6.50 -3.87 -17.92
CA ASN A 297 -7.01 -2.80 -18.77
C ASN A 297 -6.82 -1.44 -18.05
N PHE A 298 -6.16 -0.51 -18.71
CA PHE A 298 -5.96 0.86 -18.26
C PHE A 298 -6.94 1.79 -18.99
N LEU A 299 -7.54 2.74 -18.27
CA LEU A 299 -8.42 3.74 -18.88
C LEU A 299 -7.64 4.57 -19.89
N LYS A 300 -7.96 4.41 -21.17
CA LYS A 300 -7.26 5.03 -22.31
C LYS A 300 -7.91 6.34 -22.74
N ASN A 301 -9.23 6.41 -22.74
CA ASN A 301 -9.92 7.63 -23.14
C ASN A 301 -11.34 7.73 -22.56
N ILE A 302 -11.83 8.97 -22.52
CA ILE A 302 -13.23 9.29 -22.26
C ILE A 302 -13.73 10.09 -23.47
N THR A 303 -14.85 9.65 -24.05
CA THR A 303 -15.48 10.29 -25.20
C THR A 303 -16.91 10.67 -24.86
N ILE A 304 -17.28 11.94 -25.09
CA ILE A 304 -18.65 12.41 -24.89
C ILE A 304 -19.43 12.28 -26.20
N ILE A 305 -20.62 11.69 -26.12
CA ILE A 305 -21.62 11.63 -27.20
C ILE A 305 -22.82 12.50 -26.81
N GLY A 306 -23.29 13.30 -27.76
CA GLY A 306 -24.44 14.19 -27.59
C GLY A 306 -25.80 13.47 -27.59
N SER A 307 -26.86 14.26 -27.48
CA SER A 307 -28.25 13.80 -27.40
C SER A 307 -28.75 13.06 -28.65
N ASP A 308 -28.10 13.27 -29.80
CA ASP A 308 -28.40 12.57 -31.05
C ASP A 308 -27.82 11.15 -31.10
N ASN A 309 -27.07 10.75 -30.06
CA ASN A 309 -26.37 9.46 -29.96
C ASN A 309 -25.35 9.22 -31.09
N ILE A 310 -24.93 10.27 -31.81
CA ILE A 310 -24.06 10.18 -32.99
C ILE A 310 -22.90 11.17 -32.86
N SER A 311 -23.19 12.44 -32.60
CA SER A 311 -22.21 13.51 -32.50
C SER A 311 -21.30 13.29 -31.31
N LYS A 312 -19.98 13.39 -31.54
CA LYS A 312 -18.96 13.17 -30.50
C LYS A 312 -18.13 14.43 -30.30
N LEU A 313 -17.83 14.75 -29.05
CA LEU A 313 -16.74 15.67 -28.75
C LEU A 313 -15.39 14.95 -28.94
N PRO A 314 -14.29 15.70 -29.17
CA PRO A 314 -12.95 15.12 -29.18
C PRO A 314 -12.70 14.32 -27.90
N SER A 315 -12.16 13.10 -28.04
CA SER A 315 -11.85 12.23 -26.91
C SER A 315 -10.72 12.80 -26.08
N LEU A 316 -10.88 12.79 -24.75
CA LEU A 316 -9.78 12.99 -23.82
C LEU A 316 -9.00 11.68 -23.74
N ASN A 317 -7.69 11.71 -24.03
CA ASN A 317 -6.84 10.52 -24.03
C ASN A 317 -5.86 10.55 -22.84
N PHE A 318 -5.57 9.37 -22.31
CA PHE A 318 -4.60 9.13 -21.26
C PHE A 318 -3.51 8.19 -21.76
N GLU A 319 -2.27 8.54 -21.46
CA GLU A 319 -1.10 7.72 -21.75
C GLU A 319 -0.39 7.38 -20.43
N TYR A 320 0.24 6.22 -20.42
CA TYR A 320 0.93 5.67 -19.27
C TYR A 320 2.32 5.24 -19.72
N PHE A 321 3.25 5.18 -18.77
CA PHE A 321 4.59 4.70 -19.04
C PHE A 321 4.56 3.22 -19.40
N ASP A 322 5.23 2.88 -20.50
CA ASP A 322 5.50 1.50 -20.87
C ASP A 322 6.41 0.84 -19.83
N LEU A 323 6.21 -0.46 -19.63
CA LEU A 323 7.13 -1.26 -18.83
C LEU A 323 8.42 -1.48 -19.60
N ASP A 324 9.54 -1.13 -18.98
CA ASP A 324 10.86 -1.55 -19.44
C ASP A 324 10.99 -3.05 -19.15
N LYS A 325 10.78 -3.88 -20.17
CA LYS A 325 10.69 -5.35 -20.02
C LYS A 325 12.06 -6.03 -19.84
N ASP A 326 13.15 -5.29 -19.98
CA ASP A 326 14.50 -5.83 -19.98
C ASP A 326 15.36 -5.31 -18.83
N PHE A 327 16.25 -6.17 -18.33
CA PHE A 327 17.31 -5.75 -17.42
C PHE A 327 18.37 -4.96 -18.17
N LYS A 328 18.53 -3.69 -17.82
CA LYS A 328 19.60 -2.84 -18.35
C LYS A 328 20.87 -3.02 -17.53
N ASN A 329 21.99 -3.29 -18.22
CA ASN A 329 23.29 -3.32 -17.59
C ASN A 329 23.78 -1.89 -17.31
N PHE A 330 23.74 -1.47 -16.05
CA PHE A 330 24.22 -0.17 -15.56
C PHE A 330 25.51 -0.27 -14.74
N THR A 331 26.27 -1.37 -14.84
CA THR A 331 27.46 -1.60 -13.99
C THR A 331 28.50 -0.50 -14.08
N SER A 332 28.67 0.17 -15.23
CA SER A 332 29.62 1.28 -15.38
C SER A 332 29.27 2.52 -14.58
N ASN A 333 28.02 2.66 -14.15
CA ASN A 333 27.52 3.85 -13.45
C ASN A 333 27.49 3.64 -11.93
N TRP A 334 27.90 2.47 -11.45
CA TRP A 334 27.85 2.08 -10.04
C TRP A 334 29.26 1.87 -9.49
N TYR A 335 29.54 2.51 -8.35
CA TYR A 335 30.75 2.24 -7.58
C TYR A 335 30.52 1.11 -6.56
N PHE A 336 31.11 -0.06 -6.82
CA PHE A 336 31.09 -1.21 -5.91
C PHE A 336 32.31 -1.24 -4.99
N PRO A 337 32.13 -1.52 -3.69
CA PRO A 337 33.25 -1.59 -2.75
C PRO A 337 34.11 -2.83 -3.03
N THR A 338 35.43 -2.64 -3.07
CA THR A 338 36.39 -3.73 -3.30
C THR A 338 36.41 -4.70 -2.11
N GLY A 339 36.45 -6.00 -2.37
CA GLY A 339 36.57 -7.02 -1.31
C GLY A 339 35.28 -7.31 -0.54
N VAL A 340 34.14 -6.83 -1.05
CA VAL A 340 32.82 -7.09 -0.47
C VAL A 340 32.10 -8.09 -1.37
N TYR A 341 31.93 -9.31 -0.89
CA TYR A 341 31.34 -10.41 -1.65
C TYR A 341 30.24 -11.06 -0.83
N PHE A 342 29.17 -11.55 -1.47
CA PHE A 342 28.17 -12.39 -0.79
C PHE A 342 28.75 -13.71 -0.30
N ARG A 343 29.72 -14.26 -1.04
CA ARG A 343 30.40 -15.51 -0.69
C ARG A 343 31.90 -15.43 -0.95
N GLU A 344 32.69 -16.14 -0.15
CA GLU A 344 34.15 -16.19 -0.25
C GLU A 344 34.69 -17.64 -0.24
N GLY A 345 35.81 -17.87 -0.94
CA GLY A 345 36.61 -19.10 -0.88
C GLY A 345 36.45 -20.04 -2.09
N PRO A 346 37.54 -20.64 -2.62
CA PRO A 346 37.54 -21.38 -3.89
C PRO A 346 36.86 -22.76 -3.85
N LEU A 347 36.56 -23.31 -2.67
CA LEU A 347 36.02 -24.68 -2.52
C LEU A 347 34.74 -24.76 -1.66
N ASN A 348 34.52 -23.82 -0.73
CA ASN A 348 33.47 -23.95 0.30
C ASN A 348 32.33 -22.94 0.18
N ASN A 349 32.38 -21.99 -0.77
CA ASN A 349 31.30 -21.05 -1.10
C ASN A 349 30.60 -20.45 0.15
N ILE A 350 31.40 -19.92 1.08
CA ILE A 350 30.99 -19.54 2.44
C ILE A 350 30.23 -18.22 2.38
N ASP A 351 28.99 -18.18 2.88
CA ASP A 351 28.24 -16.93 3.11
C ASP A 351 29.05 -15.99 4.01
N THR A 352 29.35 -14.79 3.51
CA THR A 352 30.11 -13.78 4.25
C THR A 352 29.22 -13.01 5.24
N GLY A 353 27.94 -13.33 5.30
CA GLY A 353 26.94 -12.56 6.03
C GLY A 353 26.75 -11.18 5.41
N LEU A 354 26.83 -11.04 4.08
CA LEU A 354 26.44 -9.80 3.40
C LEU A 354 24.94 -9.82 3.10
N ARG A 355 24.23 -8.74 3.40
CA ARG A 355 22.80 -8.56 3.17
C ARG A 355 22.56 -7.23 2.45
N VAL A 356 21.57 -7.22 1.57
CA VAL A 356 21.09 -6.03 0.85
C VAL A 356 19.81 -5.60 1.53
N ILE A 357 19.81 -4.41 2.12
CA ILE A 357 18.75 -3.96 3.01
C ILE A 357 18.81 -2.44 3.12
N ASP A 358 17.68 -1.74 3.03
CA ASP A 358 17.60 -0.31 3.33
C ASP A 358 17.72 -0.14 4.86
N LEU A 359 18.88 0.35 5.34
CA LEU A 359 19.15 0.49 6.76
C LEU A 359 18.71 1.85 7.28
N ASN A 360 18.72 2.88 6.45
CA ASN A 360 18.50 4.27 6.85
C ASN A 360 17.10 4.80 6.52
N GLY A 361 16.29 4.01 5.81
CA GLY A 361 14.93 4.36 5.41
C GLY A 361 14.89 5.40 4.30
N ASP A 362 15.94 5.55 3.49
CA ASP A 362 15.98 6.52 2.39
C ASP A 362 15.39 5.98 1.07
N GLY A 363 14.94 4.72 1.07
CA GLY A 363 14.37 4.03 -0.08
C GLY A 363 15.43 3.42 -1.01
N LEU A 364 16.71 3.53 -0.68
CA LEU A 364 17.81 2.90 -1.40
C LEU A 364 18.36 1.73 -0.58
N ALA A 365 18.48 0.56 -1.22
CA ALA A 365 19.03 -0.60 -0.52
C ALA A 365 20.53 -0.42 -0.24
N ASP A 366 20.94 -0.62 1.01
CA ASP A 366 22.32 -0.58 1.51
C ASP A 366 22.96 -1.98 1.57
N LEU A 367 24.23 -2.03 1.98
CA LEU A 367 24.94 -3.26 2.28
C LEU A 367 25.27 -3.35 3.77
N ALA A 368 24.86 -4.45 4.41
CA ALA A 368 25.24 -4.82 5.76
C ALA A 368 26.05 -6.12 5.73
N LYS A 369 27.27 -6.13 6.27
CA LYS A 369 28.09 -7.34 6.46
C LYS A 369 28.22 -7.64 7.95
N SER A 370 27.92 -8.88 8.34
CA SER A 370 28.28 -9.41 9.65
C SER A 370 28.67 -10.88 9.58
N LYS A 371 29.98 -11.11 9.52
CA LYS A 371 30.61 -12.42 9.31
C LYS A 371 31.17 -12.96 10.61
N CYS A 372 30.79 -14.18 10.99
CA CYS A 372 31.53 -14.91 12.02
C CYS A 372 32.92 -15.32 11.49
N THR A 373 33.99 -15.01 12.24
CA THR A 373 35.37 -15.37 11.87
C THR A 373 35.90 -16.58 12.65
N SER A 374 35.46 -16.79 13.89
CA SER A 374 35.80 -17.96 14.73
C SER A 374 34.96 -18.00 16.00
N ASN A 375 34.37 -19.15 16.37
CA ASN A 375 33.60 -19.35 17.62
C ASN A 375 32.44 -18.35 17.87
N CYS A 376 32.10 -17.53 16.86
CA CYS A 376 30.97 -16.61 16.75
C CYS A 376 30.58 -15.82 18.02
N ASN A 377 31.56 -15.46 18.85
CA ASN A 377 31.38 -14.53 19.96
C ASN A 377 31.46 -13.07 19.47
N SER A 378 31.03 -12.12 20.30
CA SER A 378 30.97 -10.69 19.93
C SER A 378 32.29 -10.09 19.42
N SER A 379 33.43 -10.66 19.84
CA SER A 379 34.78 -10.22 19.48
C SER A 379 35.29 -10.81 18.16
N ASN A 380 34.67 -11.88 17.67
CA ASN A 380 35.06 -12.61 16.46
C ASN A 380 34.02 -12.48 15.35
N ILE A 381 33.44 -11.28 15.22
CA ILE A 381 32.49 -10.95 14.16
C ILE A 381 33.02 -9.75 13.40
N GLN A 382 33.28 -9.94 12.11
CA GLN A 382 33.66 -8.87 11.19
C GLN A 382 32.39 -8.17 10.71
N ARG A 383 32.26 -6.88 11.07
CA ARG A 383 31.10 -6.04 10.72
C ARG A 383 31.51 -4.94 9.73
N GLY A 384 30.60 -4.57 8.85
CA GLY A 384 30.76 -3.44 7.94
C GLY A 384 29.40 -2.99 7.39
N VAL A 385 29.27 -1.70 7.13
CA VAL A 385 28.08 -1.10 6.53
C VAL A 385 28.52 -0.20 5.39
N TRP A 386 27.82 -0.29 4.26
CA TRP A 386 28.01 0.63 3.15
C TRP A 386 26.67 1.21 2.72
N LEU A 387 26.53 2.53 2.89
CA LEU A 387 25.31 3.25 2.54
C LEU A 387 25.27 3.52 1.04
N ASN A 388 24.11 3.31 0.44
CA ASN A 388 23.84 3.61 -0.94
C ASN A 388 23.51 5.10 -1.09
N ASN A 389 24.06 5.74 -2.11
CA ASN A 389 23.80 7.15 -2.43
C ASN A 389 23.22 7.35 -3.84
N GLY A 390 22.69 6.28 -4.44
CA GLY A 390 22.16 6.26 -5.81
C GLY A 390 23.23 6.13 -6.91
N ARG A 391 24.52 6.24 -6.57
CA ARG A 391 25.65 6.05 -7.51
C ARG A 391 26.63 4.97 -7.07
N GLY A 392 26.40 4.33 -5.93
CA GLY A 392 27.25 3.29 -5.38
C GLY A 392 27.19 3.26 -3.86
N PHE A 393 28.16 2.57 -3.26
CA PHE A 393 28.16 2.31 -1.82
C PHE A 393 29.34 2.96 -1.11
N ILE A 394 29.06 3.71 -0.05
CA ILE A 394 30.06 4.40 0.77
C ILE A 394 30.20 3.66 2.10
N ASN A 395 31.40 3.14 2.38
CA ASN A 395 31.69 2.52 3.68
C ASN A 395 31.54 3.55 4.80
N THR A 396 30.84 3.19 5.87
CA THR A 396 30.67 4.05 7.03
C THR A 396 31.04 3.33 8.32
N THR A 397 31.73 4.06 9.21
CA THR A 397 32.00 3.63 10.58
C THR A 397 31.04 4.24 11.59
N THR A 398 30.18 5.18 11.17
CA THR A 398 29.17 5.79 12.05
C THR A 398 28.00 4.84 12.29
N TRP A 399 27.78 3.89 11.38
CA TRP A 399 26.80 2.83 11.53
C TRP A 399 27.43 1.60 12.18
N SER A 400 26.99 1.26 13.39
CA SER A 400 27.45 0.05 14.07
C SER A 400 26.36 -1.02 14.09
N LEU A 401 26.61 -2.14 13.41
CA LEU A 401 25.79 -3.34 13.55
C LEU A 401 25.96 -3.94 14.96
N PRO A 402 24.88 -4.49 15.57
CA PRO A 402 24.97 -5.23 16.82
C PRO A 402 25.96 -6.42 16.73
N PRO A 403 26.40 -6.98 17.88
CA PRO A 403 27.30 -8.13 17.91
C PRO A 403 26.58 -9.46 17.58
N VAL A 404 25.82 -9.48 16.49
CA VAL A 404 25.16 -10.64 15.88
C VAL A 404 25.77 -10.91 14.52
N HIS A 405 25.72 -12.15 14.05
CA HIS A 405 26.19 -12.52 12.72
C HIS A 405 25.07 -13.16 11.91
N PHE A 406 25.20 -13.10 10.60
CA PHE A 406 24.23 -13.67 9.66
C PHE A 406 24.98 -14.41 8.53
N SER A 407 26.08 -15.09 8.87
CA SER A 407 26.92 -15.89 7.96
C SER A 407 26.53 -17.39 7.96
N THR A 408 27.42 -18.28 7.48
CA THR A 408 27.13 -19.69 7.11
C THR A 408 26.37 -20.57 8.10
N ASP A 409 26.49 -20.34 9.40
CA ASP A 409 25.65 -21.00 10.39
C ASP A 409 24.47 -20.06 10.67
N ASP A 410 23.24 -20.49 10.40
CA ASP A 410 22.06 -19.66 10.66
C ASP A 410 21.98 -19.40 12.16
N ALA A 411 22.38 -18.20 12.57
CA ALA A 411 22.45 -17.79 13.98
C ALA A 411 21.09 -17.46 14.59
N GLY A 412 19.99 -17.82 13.90
CA GLY A 412 18.62 -17.44 14.22
C GLY A 412 18.38 -15.94 14.09
N THR A 413 19.09 -15.25 13.19
CA THR A 413 18.97 -13.79 13.01
C THR A 413 18.05 -13.48 11.82
N ARG A 414 17.09 -12.58 12.00
CA ARG A 414 16.15 -12.10 10.98
C ARG A 414 16.08 -10.57 11.03
N PHE A 415 15.69 -9.97 9.91
CA PHE A 415 15.38 -8.55 9.80
C PHE A 415 13.87 -8.38 9.65
N GLY A 416 13.30 -7.41 10.33
CA GLY A 416 11.87 -7.10 10.27
C GLY A 416 11.58 -5.89 11.15
N ASP A 417 10.68 -5.02 10.69
CA ASP A 417 10.20 -3.87 11.45
C ASP A 417 9.27 -4.36 12.58
N VAL A 418 9.78 -4.42 13.81
CA VAL A 418 9.01 -4.98 14.94
C VAL A 418 8.18 -3.92 15.66
N ASN A 419 8.45 -2.64 15.43
CA ASN A 419 7.78 -1.52 16.09
C ASN A 419 6.92 -0.66 15.15
N GLY A 420 6.92 -0.96 13.85
CA GLY A 420 6.11 -0.31 12.82
C GLY A 420 6.61 1.10 12.46
N ASP A 421 7.89 1.39 12.67
CA ASP A 421 8.45 2.74 12.40
C ASP A 421 8.97 2.93 10.97
N GLY A 422 8.89 1.88 10.14
CA GLY A 422 9.34 1.86 8.76
C GLY A 422 10.82 1.51 8.59
N LEU A 423 11.56 1.26 9.68
CA LEU A 423 12.94 0.84 9.65
C LEU A 423 13.06 -0.64 10.01
N LEU A 424 13.94 -1.36 9.30
CA LEU A 424 14.13 -2.78 9.58
C LEU A 424 14.97 -2.99 10.84
N ASP A 425 14.38 -3.66 11.83
CA ASP A 425 15.04 -4.05 13.07
C ASP A 425 15.75 -5.40 12.93
N ILE A 426 16.54 -5.76 13.96
CA ILE A 426 17.20 -7.05 14.05
C ILE A 426 16.60 -7.88 15.18
N ILE A 427 16.16 -9.08 14.83
CA ILE A 427 15.64 -10.08 15.75
C ILE A 427 16.61 -11.25 15.76
N ARG A 428 17.01 -11.74 16.93
CA ARG A 428 17.75 -13.00 17.03
C ARG A 428 17.15 -13.91 18.09
N LEU A 429 16.65 -15.07 17.62
CA LEU A 429 16.05 -16.12 18.43
C LEU A 429 16.73 -17.45 18.11
N HIS A 430 17.59 -17.93 19.01
CA HIS A 430 18.44 -19.11 18.79
C HIS A 430 18.70 -19.89 20.08
N ILE A 431 18.68 -21.22 20.02
CA ILE A 431 19.23 -22.08 21.09
C ILE A 431 20.64 -22.52 20.70
N THR A 432 21.64 -22.29 21.54
CA THR A 432 23.03 -22.63 21.21
C THR A 432 23.37 -24.12 21.35
N GLU A 433 24.16 -24.66 20.41
CA GLU A 433 24.55 -26.08 20.32
C GLU A 433 25.18 -26.68 21.58
N SER A 434 26.01 -25.92 22.30
CA SER A 434 26.87 -26.47 23.36
C SER A 434 26.25 -26.53 24.76
N THR A 435 25.21 -25.73 25.01
CA THR A 435 24.71 -25.48 26.38
C THR A 435 23.18 -25.45 26.48
N GLY A 436 22.46 -25.55 25.36
CA GLY A 436 20.99 -25.38 25.34
C GLY A 436 20.54 -23.97 25.79
N THR A 437 21.44 -22.99 25.74
CA THR A 437 21.16 -21.62 26.19
C THR A 437 20.30 -20.90 25.17
N SER A 438 19.16 -20.39 25.61
CA SER A 438 18.26 -19.54 24.84
C SER A 438 18.87 -18.14 24.65
N ILE A 439 19.00 -17.73 23.40
CA ILE A 439 19.33 -16.37 22.98
C ILE A 439 18.05 -15.77 22.40
N GLN A 440 17.51 -14.75 23.06
CA GLN A 440 16.38 -13.96 22.59
C GLN A 440 16.77 -12.51 22.70
N THR A 441 16.87 -11.83 21.56
CA THR A 441 17.39 -10.46 21.52
C THR A 441 16.74 -9.69 20.39
N ILE A 442 16.47 -8.42 20.65
CA ILE A 442 15.94 -7.45 19.68
C ILE A 442 16.80 -6.20 19.72
N TRP A 443 17.11 -5.68 18.54
CA TRP A 443 17.73 -4.39 18.37
C TRP A 443 16.90 -3.53 17.44
N LEU A 444 16.41 -2.40 17.96
CA LEU A 444 15.65 -1.44 17.19
C LEU A 444 16.58 -0.55 16.38
N ASN A 445 16.27 -0.38 15.10
CA ASN A 445 16.91 0.58 14.24
C ASN A 445 16.37 1.98 14.56
N ASN A 446 17.23 3.00 14.47
CA ASN A 446 16.84 4.39 14.70
C ASN A 446 17.27 5.33 13.58
N GLY A 447 17.60 4.77 12.41
CA GLY A 447 18.05 5.51 11.22
C GLY A 447 19.51 5.98 11.30
N THR A 448 20.22 5.66 12.38
CA THR A 448 21.67 5.95 12.51
C THR A 448 22.47 4.78 13.09
N GLY A 449 21.79 3.71 13.51
CA GLY A 449 22.37 2.57 14.21
C GLY A 449 21.29 1.73 14.88
N PHE A 450 21.72 0.91 15.85
CA PHE A 450 20.85 -0.05 16.52
C PHE A 450 20.93 0.08 18.04
N ILE A 451 19.77 0.05 18.70
CA ILE A 451 19.63 0.10 20.16
C ILE A 451 19.16 -1.26 20.65
N ASN A 452 19.86 -1.86 21.63
CA ASN A 452 19.41 -3.11 22.23
C ASN A 452 18.14 -2.87 23.06
N TYR A 453 17.01 -3.44 22.61
CA TYR A 453 15.70 -3.29 23.24
C TYR A 453 15.22 -4.58 23.92
N THR A 454 16.08 -5.60 23.98
CA THR A 454 15.76 -6.94 24.51
C THR A 454 15.10 -6.91 25.89
N ALA A 455 15.56 -6.06 26.81
CA ALA A 455 15.05 -6.03 28.19
C ALA A 455 13.62 -5.49 28.30
N ASN A 456 13.15 -4.76 27.30
CA ASN A 456 11.81 -4.16 27.26
C ASN A 456 10.85 -4.96 26.39
N TRP A 457 11.31 -6.05 25.77
CA TRP A 457 10.49 -6.87 24.90
C TRP A 457 10.03 -8.15 25.58
N SER A 458 8.72 -8.42 25.53
CA SER A 458 8.16 -9.66 26.05
C SER A 458 8.27 -10.79 25.02
N PHE A 459 9.13 -11.78 25.29
CA PHE A 459 9.27 -12.97 24.45
C PHE A 459 8.39 -14.13 24.96
N PRO A 460 7.63 -14.78 24.08
CA PRO A 460 7.04 -16.07 24.38
C PRO A 460 8.08 -17.14 24.76
N VAL A 461 7.63 -18.16 25.50
CA VAL A 461 8.45 -19.32 25.83
C VAL A 461 8.63 -20.18 24.58
N GLY A 462 9.86 -20.64 24.32
CA GLY A 462 10.13 -21.66 23.31
C GLY A 462 10.17 -21.18 21.85
N ILE A 463 10.11 -19.86 21.61
CA ILE A 463 10.18 -19.32 20.24
C ILE A 463 11.63 -19.09 19.79
N PHE A 464 12.08 -19.90 18.84
CA PHE A 464 13.40 -19.80 18.24
C PHE A 464 13.28 -19.98 16.74
N PHE A 465 14.08 -19.28 15.93
CA PHE A 465 14.16 -19.57 14.51
C PHE A 465 15.02 -20.81 14.25
N ILE A 466 16.06 -20.98 15.06
CA ILE A 466 17.04 -22.07 14.94
C ILE A 466 17.26 -22.71 16.31
N ASP A 467 17.26 -24.05 16.34
CA ASP A 467 17.69 -24.86 17.48
C ASP A 467 19.01 -25.55 17.19
N GLY A 468 20.07 -25.06 17.83
CA GLY A 468 21.42 -25.60 17.74
C GLY A 468 21.64 -26.89 18.51
N SER A 469 20.77 -27.26 19.47
CA SER A 469 20.98 -28.39 20.39
C SER A 469 21.26 -29.72 19.67
N PHE A 470 20.79 -29.84 18.42
CA PHE A 470 20.98 -31.01 17.56
C PHE A 470 21.32 -30.62 16.11
N GLY A 471 22.22 -29.65 15.93
CA GLY A 471 22.80 -29.33 14.61
C GLY A 471 22.08 -28.24 13.82
N ASN A 472 21.77 -27.10 14.46
CA ASN A 472 21.16 -25.89 13.88
C ASN A 472 19.95 -26.17 12.97
N GLN A 473 18.88 -26.68 13.57
CA GLN A 473 17.65 -27.00 12.86
C GLN A 473 16.71 -25.79 12.81
N ASP A 474 16.13 -25.54 11.63
CA ASP A 474 15.00 -24.62 11.48
C ASP A 474 13.79 -25.18 12.21
N THR A 475 13.21 -24.38 13.11
CA THR A 475 12.08 -24.77 13.96
C THR A 475 10.72 -24.58 13.28
N GLY A 476 10.70 -24.03 12.06
CA GLY A 476 9.48 -23.64 11.36
C GLY A 476 8.89 -22.31 11.80
N LEU A 477 9.60 -21.49 12.60
CA LEU A 477 9.17 -20.14 12.97
C LEU A 477 9.42 -19.14 11.83
N ARG A 478 8.44 -18.31 11.52
CA ARG A 478 8.49 -17.27 10.48
C ARG A 478 7.99 -15.94 11.04
N ILE A 479 8.47 -14.86 10.43
CA ILE A 479 7.99 -13.50 10.65
C ILE A 479 7.03 -13.15 9.52
N ILE A 480 5.87 -12.60 9.85
CA ILE A 480 4.81 -12.24 8.90
C ILE A 480 3.87 -11.28 9.62
N ASP A 481 3.47 -10.18 8.98
CA ASP A 481 2.36 -9.35 9.46
C ASP A 481 1.06 -10.01 8.97
N VAL A 482 0.31 -10.66 9.87
CA VAL A 482 -0.87 -11.46 9.50
C VAL A 482 -2.18 -10.68 9.58
N ASN A 483 -2.22 -9.63 10.39
CA ASN A 483 -3.40 -8.79 10.61
C ASN A 483 -3.35 -7.44 9.89
N LYS A 484 -2.20 -7.12 9.26
CA LYS A 484 -1.92 -5.88 8.53
C LYS A 484 -1.92 -4.64 9.41
N ASP A 485 -1.56 -4.80 10.69
CA ASP A 485 -1.42 -3.68 11.63
C ASP A 485 -0.09 -2.92 11.47
N GLY A 486 0.80 -3.40 10.59
CA GLY A 486 2.11 -2.81 10.33
C GLY A 486 3.19 -3.30 11.29
N LEU A 487 2.87 -4.19 12.23
CA LEU A 487 3.81 -4.82 13.15
C LEU A 487 4.05 -6.27 12.71
N ILE A 488 5.31 -6.71 12.75
CA ILE A 488 5.59 -8.08 12.34
C ILE A 488 5.19 -9.08 13.43
N ASP A 489 4.35 -10.06 13.07
CA ASP A 489 3.92 -11.16 13.93
C ASP A 489 4.83 -12.38 13.78
N LEU A 490 4.59 -13.40 14.61
CA LEU A 490 5.23 -14.70 14.51
C LEU A 490 4.23 -15.79 14.17
N SER A 491 4.67 -16.68 13.29
CA SER A 491 3.93 -17.90 12.95
C SER A 491 4.87 -19.11 12.98
N LYS A 492 4.47 -20.17 13.66
CA LYS A 492 5.21 -21.44 13.69
C LYS A 492 4.33 -22.56 13.18
N GLN A 493 4.86 -23.31 12.21
CA GLN A 493 4.19 -24.49 11.70
C GLN A 493 5.16 -25.63 11.40
N THR A 494 4.95 -26.73 12.11
CA THR A 494 5.57 -28.03 11.92
C THR A 494 4.49 -29.11 11.75
N ASP A 495 4.88 -30.36 11.56
CA ASP A 495 3.95 -31.49 11.51
C ASP A 495 3.14 -31.66 12.82
N SER A 496 3.66 -31.18 13.95
CA SER A 496 3.08 -31.39 15.29
C SER A 496 2.69 -30.11 16.04
N GLU A 497 3.12 -28.94 15.58
CA GLU A 497 2.96 -27.66 16.29
C GLU A 497 2.47 -26.57 15.34
N LYS A 498 1.48 -25.81 15.79
CA LYS A 498 0.83 -24.73 15.04
C LYS A 498 0.48 -23.61 16.00
N ASP A 499 1.25 -22.54 15.93
CA ASP A 499 1.12 -21.44 16.87
C ASP A 499 1.31 -20.11 16.15
N PHE A 500 0.62 -19.11 16.67
CA PHE A 500 0.72 -17.72 16.24
C PHE A 500 0.95 -16.83 17.45
N TRP A 501 1.70 -15.77 17.24
CA TRP A 501 1.87 -14.73 18.23
C TRP A 501 1.74 -13.35 17.60
N ILE A 502 0.79 -12.58 18.11
CA ILE A 502 0.52 -11.22 17.65
C ILE A 502 1.45 -10.24 18.35
N ASN A 503 1.99 -9.31 17.59
CA ASN A 503 2.80 -8.21 18.08
C ASN A 503 1.90 -7.04 18.52
N ASN A 504 2.26 -6.37 19.61
CA ASN A 504 1.57 -5.16 20.06
C ASN A 504 2.52 -3.96 20.27
N GLY A 505 3.71 -4.04 19.69
CA GLY A 505 4.77 -3.03 19.81
C GLY A 505 5.64 -3.17 21.07
N SER A 506 5.33 -4.10 21.96
CA SER A 506 6.11 -4.35 23.19
C SER A 506 6.46 -5.82 23.42
N GLY A 507 5.97 -6.72 22.57
CA GLY A 507 6.11 -8.16 22.75
C GLY A 507 5.23 -8.94 21.80
N TRP A 508 5.46 -10.26 21.77
CA TRP A 508 4.60 -11.20 21.07
C TRP A 508 3.75 -12.00 22.06
N PHE A 509 2.47 -12.19 21.74
CA PHE A 509 1.50 -12.86 22.61
C PHE A 509 0.80 -13.98 21.86
N ASN A 510 0.79 -15.19 22.44
CA ASN A 510 0.22 -16.36 21.77
C ASN A 510 -1.29 -16.17 21.58
N THR A 511 -1.79 -16.53 20.39
CA THR A 511 -3.21 -16.55 20.07
C THR A 511 -3.61 -17.89 19.46
N SER A 512 -4.77 -18.40 19.86
CA SER A 512 -5.37 -19.62 19.30
C SER A 512 -6.32 -19.35 18.13
N ASN A 513 -6.54 -18.07 17.79
CA ASN A 513 -7.59 -17.67 16.85
C ASN A 513 -7.16 -17.72 15.38
N TRP A 514 -5.90 -18.04 15.12
CA TRP A 514 -5.33 -18.15 13.78
C TRP A 514 -4.96 -19.60 13.49
N SER A 515 -5.40 -20.11 12.34
CA SER A 515 -5.13 -21.48 11.91
C SER A 515 -4.56 -21.48 10.50
N LEU A 516 -3.43 -22.16 10.30
CA LEU A 516 -2.87 -22.40 8.97
C LEU A 516 -3.44 -23.67 8.34
N PRO A 517 -3.56 -23.69 7.00
CA PRO A 517 -3.77 -24.93 6.23
C PRO A 517 -2.85 -26.05 6.70
N SER A 518 -3.39 -27.26 6.86
CA SER A 518 -2.69 -28.38 7.51
C SER A 518 -1.51 -28.95 6.74
N ASP A 519 -1.46 -28.68 5.44
CA ASP A 519 -0.44 -29.10 4.48
C ASP A 519 0.78 -28.16 4.45
N ILE A 520 0.68 -26.98 5.07
CA ILE A 520 1.80 -26.04 5.17
C ILE A 520 2.76 -26.53 6.25
N VAL A 521 4.05 -26.57 5.93
CA VAL A 521 5.13 -26.80 6.88
C VAL A 521 6.25 -25.84 6.52
N PHE A 522 6.61 -24.95 7.43
CA PHE A 522 7.61 -23.92 7.15
C PHE A 522 9.03 -24.48 7.12
N GLY A 523 9.32 -25.51 7.93
CA GLY A 523 10.65 -26.12 8.02
C GLY A 523 11.13 -26.85 6.75
N ASN A 524 10.27 -27.00 5.73
CA ASN A 524 10.65 -27.60 4.45
C ASN A 524 11.08 -26.53 3.43
N LYS A 525 11.80 -26.94 2.38
CA LYS A 525 12.27 -26.01 1.33
C LYS A 525 11.16 -25.58 0.35
N MET A 526 9.94 -26.09 0.48
CA MET A 526 8.83 -25.94 -0.47
C MET A 526 7.89 -24.77 -0.14
N THR A 527 7.95 -24.24 1.09
CA THR A 527 7.07 -23.15 1.53
C THR A 527 7.78 -21.80 1.52
N ARG A 528 7.17 -20.76 0.96
CA ARG A 528 7.63 -19.36 1.00
C ARG A 528 6.51 -18.43 1.42
N ILE A 529 6.90 -17.26 1.91
CA ILE A 529 5.97 -16.19 2.24
C ILE A 529 6.34 -15.01 1.34
N ASP A 530 5.41 -14.57 0.51
CA ASP A 530 5.56 -13.37 -0.31
C ASP A 530 4.19 -12.86 -0.76
N ASP A 531 4.08 -11.60 -1.14
CA ASP A 531 2.84 -11.04 -1.69
C ASP A 531 2.79 -11.35 -3.20
N VAL A 532 2.14 -12.45 -3.58
CA VAL A 532 2.17 -12.96 -4.97
C VAL A 532 0.99 -12.53 -5.80
N ASP A 533 -0.15 -12.20 -5.18
CA ASP A 533 -1.28 -11.60 -5.88
C ASP A 533 -1.23 -10.06 -5.87
N GLY A 534 -0.35 -9.51 -5.03
CA GLY A 534 0.01 -8.11 -4.95
C GLY A 534 -0.90 -7.30 -4.02
N ASP A 535 -1.85 -7.91 -3.31
CA ASP A 535 -2.89 -7.22 -2.54
C ASP A 535 -2.41 -6.58 -1.22
N GLY A 536 -1.10 -6.62 -1.00
CA GLY A 536 -0.43 -6.08 0.15
C GLY A 536 -0.62 -6.90 1.43
N PHE A 537 -1.18 -8.11 1.36
CA PHE A 537 -1.01 -9.13 2.38
C PHE A 537 0.11 -10.09 1.96
N ARG A 538 0.75 -10.72 2.94
CA ARG A 538 1.76 -11.75 2.66
C ARG A 538 1.06 -13.08 2.42
N ASP A 539 1.21 -13.65 1.23
CA ASP A 539 0.70 -14.97 0.91
C ASP A 539 1.65 -16.08 1.37
N ILE A 540 1.10 -17.27 1.61
CA ILE A 540 1.89 -18.48 1.81
C ILE A 540 1.86 -19.30 0.53
N ILE A 541 3.04 -19.52 -0.04
CA ILE A 541 3.24 -20.25 -1.28
C ILE A 541 3.81 -21.62 -0.94
N HIS A 542 3.10 -22.69 -1.31
CA HIS A 542 3.60 -24.06 -1.19
C HIS A 542 3.83 -24.66 -2.59
N LEU A 543 5.08 -25.04 -2.89
CA LEU A 543 5.45 -25.65 -4.17
C LEU A 543 5.68 -27.15 -3.99
N SER A 544 4.76 -27.97 -4.47
CA SER A 544 4.93 -29.42 -4.50
C SER A 544 5.49 -29.89 -5.85
N SER A 545 6.27 -30.98 -5.83
CA SER A 545 6.88 -31.56 -7.04
C SER A 545 5.87 -32.12 -8.04
N SER A 546 4.65 -32.42 -7.58
CA SER A 546 3.48 -32.69 -8.42
C SER A 546 2.74 -31.37 -8.60
N GLY A 547 2.96 -30.65 -9.71
CA GLY A 547 2.34 -29.34 -9.97
C GLY A 547 0.80 -29.35 -9.95
N GLN A 548 0.22 -29.39 -8.76
CA GLN A 548 -1.20 -29.20 -8.52
C GLN A 548 -1.40 -27.71 -8.32
N LYS A 549 -2.32 -27.14 -9.11
CA LYS A 549 -2.98 -25.88 -8.77
C LYS A 549 -3.65 -26.09 -7.41
N LEU A 550 -3.19 -25.37 -6.39
CA LEU A 550 -4.01 -25.06 -5.21
C LEU A 550 -5.07 -24.03 -5.61
#